data_AF-A0A530ZNB4-F1
#
_entry.id   AF-A0A530ZNB4-F1
#
_cell.length_a   1.000
_cell.length_b   1.000
_cell.length_c   1.000
_cell.angle_alpha   90.00
_cell.angle_beta   90.00
_cell.angle_gamma   90.00
#
_symmetry.space_group_name_H-M   'P 1'
#
loop_
_entity.id
_entity.type
_entity.pdbx_description
1 polymer ?
#
loop_
_entity_poly.entity_id
_entity_poly.type
_entity_poly.pdbx_seq_one_letter_code
_entity_poly.pdbx_strand_id
1 'polypeptide(L)'
;VLVDAAEDAAEQARHALQCGVRNILLAPPSYFKNVGEDGLFGWFSAVFAALGPLARGVLLYNIPSVTMVPLSLAVIGRLRAAFPGVVAGVKDS
;
A
#
# COMPACT_ATOMS: atom_id res chain seq x y z
N VAL A 1 -6.37 -3.56 -4.97
CA VAL A 1 -6.75 -3.72 -3.56
C VAL A 1 -7.12 -2.35 -3.03
N LEU A 2 -8.39 -2.17 -2.66
CA LEU A 2 -8.95 -0.94 -2.10
C LEU A 2 -9.85 -1.34 -0.93
N VAL A 3 -9.27 -1.45 0.26
CA VAL A 3 -9.91 -1.83 1.52
C VAL A 3 -9.20 -1.12 2.67
N ASP A 4 -9.88 -0.99 3.80
CA ASP A 4 -9.40 -0.14 4.90
C ASP A 4 -8.65 -0.90 5.99
N ALA A 5 -8.96 -2.19 6.20
CA ALA A 5 -8.26 -3.03 7.15
C ALA A 5 -6.95 -3.56 6.52
N ALA A 6 -5.85 -3.46 7.29
CA ALA A 6 -4.56 -3.96 6.82
C ALA A 6 -4.56 -5.49 6.61
N GLU A 7 -5.33 -6.22 7.43
CA GLU A 7 -5.49 -7.67 7.31
C GLU A 7 -6.16 -8.05 5.98
N ASP A 8 -7.30 -7.43 5.65
CA ASP A 8 -7.99 -7.65 4.37
C ASP A 8 -7.12 -7.26 3.18
N ALA A 9 -6.39 -6.13 3.28
CA ALA A 9 -5.49 -5.69 2.23
C ALA A 9 -4.38 -6.72 1.98
N ALA A 10 -3.80 -7.27 3.05
CA ALA A 10 -2.78 -8.31 2.97
C ALA A 10 -3.36 -9.62 2.41
N GLU A 11 -4.57 -10.03 2.81
CA GLU A 11 -5.19 -11.26 2.33
C GLU A 11 -5.53 -11.18 0.82
N GLN A 12 -6.14 -10.08 0.38
CA GLN A 12 -6.42 -9.87 -1.05
C GLN A 12 -5.13 -9.81 -1.88
N ALA A 13 -4.10 -9.11 -1.37
CA ALA A 13 -2.81 -9.04 -2.04
C ALA A 13 -2.11 -10.40 -2.08
N ARG A 14 -2.15 -11.18 -0.99
CA ARG A 14 -1.58 -12.53 -0.90
C ARG A 14 -2.22 -13.44 -1.94
N HIS A 15 -3.54 -13.49 -1.97
CA HIS A 15 -4.29 -14.30 -2.92
C HIS A 15 -3.91 -13.95 -4.36
N ALA A 16 -3.94 -12.67 -4.72
CA ALA A 16 -3.59 -12.22 -6.07
C ALA A 16 -2.14 -12.55 -6.44
N LEU A 17 -1.18 -12.34 -5.52
CA LEU A 17 0.23 -12.65 -5.75
C LEU A 17 0.49 -14.15 -5.96
N GLN A 18 -0.23 -15.01 -5.22
CA GLN A 18 -0.19 -16.47 -5.41
C GLN A 18 -0.78 -16.90 -6.75
N CYS A 19 -1.77 -16.16 -7.27
CA CYS A 19 -2.28 -16.35 -8.64
C CYS A 19 -1.34 -15.83 -9.73
N GLY A 20 -0.17 -15.30 -9.39
CA GLY A 20 0.84 -14.89 -10.36
C GLY A 20 0.58 -13.52 -11.00
N VAL A 21 -0.24 -12.65 -10.38
CA VAL A 21 -0.41 -11.29 -10.90
C VAL A 21 0.93 -10.55 -10.96
N ARG A 22 1.05 -9.66 -11.95
CA ARG A 22 2.26 -8.87 -12.15
C ARG A 22 2.51 -7.93 -10.96
N ASN A 23 1.48 -7.19 -10.54
CA ASN A 23 1.58 -6.16 -9.51
C ASN A 23 0.29 -6.10 -8.67
N ILE A 24 0.40 -5.53 -7.47
CA ILE A 24 -0.73 -5.12 -6.64
C ILE A 24 -0.85 -3.61 -6.69
N LEU A 25 -1.96 -3.09 -7.22
CA LEU A 25 -2.31 -1.69 -7.05
C LEU A 25 -2.98 -1.52 -5.68
N LEU A 26 -2.27 -0.90 -4.74
CA LEU A 26 -2.68 -0.80 -3.34
C LEU A 26 -2.95 0.66 -2.98
N ALA A 27 -4.21 0.99 -2.73
CA ALA A 27 -4.61 2.29 -2.22
C ALA A 27 -4.41 2.38 -0.69
N PRO A 28 -4.23 3.59 -0.14
CA PRO A 28 -4.29 3.79 1.31
C PRO A 28 -5.71 3.49 1.85
N PRO A 29 -5.85 3.25 3.17
CA PRO A 29 -7.16 3.14 3.78
C PRO A 29 -7.89 4.47 3.61
N SER A 30 -9.16 4.38 3.23
CA SER A 30 -9.96 5.49 2.74
C SER A 30 -11.18 5.78 3.60
N TYR A 31 -11.45 5.01 4.66
CA TYR A 31 -12.54 5.30 5.60
C TYR A 31 -12.27 6.56 6.43
N PHE A 32 -11.18 6.55 7.22
CA PHE A 32 -10.76 7.69 8.02
C PHE A 32 -10.09 8.77 7.16
N LYS A 33 -10.29 10.03 7.54
CA LYS A 33 -9.78 11.22 6.82
C LYS A 33 -8.77 11.95 7.67
N ASN A 34 -7.97 12.82 7.04
CA ASN A 34 -6.93 13.63 7.70
C ASN A 34 -5.93 12.75 8.48
N VAL A 35 -5.64 11.56 7.96
CA VAL A 35 -4.67 10.63 8.56
C VAL A 35 -3.26 11.17 8.40
N GLY A 36 -2.45 11.05 9.45
CA GLY A 36 -1.06 11.50 9.45
C GLY A 36 -0.13 10.57 8.68
N GLU A 37 1.03 11.09 8.27
CA GLU A 37 2.05 10.35 7.52
C GLU A 37 2.54 9.09 8.26
N ASP A 38 2.71 9.16 9.58
CA ASP A 38 3.11 8.00 10.38
C ASP A 38 2.04 6.91 10.44
N GLY A 39 0.77 7.31 10.46
CA GLY A 39 -0.35 6.37 10.38
C GLY A 39 -0.39 5.66 9.03
N LEU A 40 -0.19 6.39 7.94
CA LEU A 40 -0.09 5.82 6.59
C LEU A 40 1.10 4.88 6.47
N PHE A 41 2.29 5.32 6.90
CA PHE A 41 3.49 4.49 6.89
C PHE A 41 3.26 3.21 7.72
N GLY A 42 2.66 3.33 8.91
CA GLY A 42 2.34 2.19 9.78
C GLY A 42 1.37 1.21 9.13
N TRP A 43 0.32 1.71 8.47
CA TRP A 43 -0.66 0.86 7.79
C TRP A 43 -0.04 0.07 6.63
N PHE A 44 0.71 0.72 5.73
CA PHE A 44 1.39 0.02 4.63
C PHE A 44 2.43 -0.98 5.17
N SER A 45 3.16 -0.59 6.22
CA SER A 45 4.13 -1.47 6.88
C SER A 45 3.46 -2.73 7.44
N ALA A 46 2.28 -2.60 8.05
CA ALA A 46 1.51 -3.73 8.56
C ALA A 46 1.06 -4.67 7.43
N VAL A 47 0.58 -4.12 6.30
CA VAL A 47 0.23 -4.91 5.11
C VAL A 47 1.44 -5.70 4.60
N PHE A 48 2.59 -5.05 4.44
CA PHE A 48 3.79 -5.69 3.93
C PHE A 48 4.36 -6.73 4.91
N ALA A 49 4.34 -6.45 6.21
CA ALA A 49 4.74 -7.40 7.24
C ALA A 49 3.84 -8.66 7.23
N ALA A 50 2.52 -8.48 7.09
CA ALA A 50 1.58 -9.59 6.99
C ALA A 50 1.78 -10.41 5.70
N LEU A 51 2.10 -9.77 4.57
CA LEU A 51 2.47 -10.47 3.33
C LEU A 51 3.78 -11.26 3.46
N GLY A 52 4.71 -10.79 4.29
CA GLY A 52 5.97 -11.45 4.56
C GLY A 52 6.78 -11.69 3.26
N PRO A 53 7.33 -12.90 3.05
CA PRO A 53 8.14 -13.21 1.86
C PRO A 53 7.42 -13.06 0.51
N LEU A 54 6.07 -13.02 0.51
CA LEU A 54 5.30 -12.85 -0.71
C LEU A 54 5.26 -11.39 -1.18
N ALA A 55 5.60 -10.43 -0.32
CA ALA A 55 5.50 -9.00 -0.62
C ALA A 55 6.40 -8.62 -1.82
N ARG A 56 5.80 -8.29 -2.97
CA ARG A 56 6.50 -7.84 -4.18
C ARG A 56 5.58 -7.04 -5.08
N GLY A 57 6.16 -6.23 -5.98
CA GLY A 57 5.41 -5.64 -7.09
C GLY A 57 4.25 -4.73 -6.67
N VAL A 58 4.37 -4.06 -5.52
CA VAL A 58 3.32 -3.16 -5.04
C VAL A 58 3.46 -1.81 -5.72
N LEU A 59 2.36 -1.35 -6.31
CA LEU A 59 2.18 0.00 -6.81
C LEU A 59 1.34 0.77 -5.80
N LEU A 60 1.94 1.78 -5.17
CA LEU A 60 1.21 2.67 -4.26
C LEU A 60 0.23 3.50 -5.09
N TYR A 61 -1.05 3.49 -4.76
CA TYR A 61 -2.07 4.21 -5.51
C TYR A 61 -2.37 5.56 -4.85
N ASN A 62 -1.81 6.63 -5.41
CA ASN A 62 -2.11 8.00 -5.02
C ASN A 62 -3.26 8.51 -5.89
N ILE A 63 -4.47 8.61 -5.32
CA ILE A 63 -5.68 9.12 -6.00
C ILE A 63 -6.57 9.91 -5.01
N PRO A 64 -6.09 11.05 -4.49
CA PRO A 64 -6.77 11.78 -3.41
C PRO A 64 -8.14 12.33 -3.82
N SER A 65 -8.41 12.55 -5.10
CA SER A 65 -9.75 12.94 -5.59
C SER A 65 -10.83 11.90 -5.29
N VAL A 66 -10.44 10.63 -5.06
CA VAL A 66 -11.33 9.53 -4.70
C VAL A 66 -11.14 9.12 -3.24
N THR A 67 -9.91 8.86 -2.81
CA THR A 67 -9.64 8.36 -1.45
C THR A 67 -9.73 9.44 -0.38
N MET A 68 -9.58 10.72 -0.76
CA MET A 68 -9.33 11.85 0.14
C MET A 68 -8.10 11.65 1.03
N VAL A 69 -7.16 10.82 0.59
CA VAL A 69 -5.92 10.49 1.31
C VAL A 69 -4.75 10.61 0.34
N PRO A 70 -4.04 11.75 0.34
CA PRO A 70 -2.86 11.92 -0.49
C PRO A 70 -1.67 11.13 0.08
N LEU A 71 -0.85 10.57 -0.80
CA LEU A 71 0.43 9.96 -0.46
C LEU A 71 1.56 10.95 -0.75
N SER A 72 2.14 11.51 0.31
CA SER A 72 3.26 12.44 0.16
C SER A 72 4.53 11.73 -0.33
N LEU A 73 5.43 12.50 -0.96
CA LEU A 73 6.75 12.00 -1.35
C LEU A 73 7.56 11.50 -0.13
N ALA A 74 7.33 12.08 1.05
CA ALA A 74 7.98 11.66 2.29
C ALA A 74 7.55 10.23 2.70
N VAL A 75 6.24 9.94 2.71
CA VAL A 75 5.73 8.59 2.99
C VAL A 75 6.20 7.59 1.94
N ILE A 76 6.13 7.94 0.65
CA ILE A 76 6.59 7.08 -0.45
C ILE A 76 8.08 6.76 -0.30
N GLY A 77 8.91 7.77 -0.02
CA GLY A 77 10.34 7.61 0.20
C GLY A 77 10.66 6.70 1.37
N ARG A 78 9.96 6.89 2.50
CA ARG A 78 10.09 6.03 3.69
C ARG A 78 9.72 4.58 3.40
N LEU A 79 8.62 4.34 2.69
CA LEU A 79 8.18 2.99 2.31
C LEU A 79 9.19 2.31 1.39
N ARG A 80 9.71 3.02 0.38
CA ARG A 80 10.73 2.50 -0.52
C ARG A 80 12.03 2.14 0.22
N ALA A 81 12.44 2.96 1.18
CA ALA A 81 13.64 2.71 1.98
C ALA A 81 13.48 1.53 2.95
N ALA A 82 12.32 1.43 3.61
CA ALA A 82 12.04 0.38 4.59
C ALA A 82 11.74 -0.99 3.95
N PHE A 83 11.17 -1.00 2.73
CA PHE A 83 10.74 -2.22 2.04
C PHE A 83 11.36 -2.31 0.64
N PRO A 84 12.70 -2.44 0.53
CA PRO A 84 13.36 -2.53 -0.76
C PRO A 84 12.86 -3.75 -1.54
N GLY A 85 12.47 -3.55 -2.80
CA GLY A 85 11.95 -4.60 -3.68
C GLY A 85 10.45 -4.89 -3.54
N VAL A 86 9.78 -4.38 -2.49
CA VAL A 86 8.32 -4.49 -2.35
C VAL A 86 7.61 -3.42 -3.16
N VAL A 87 7.96 -2.15 -2.91
CA VAL A 87 7.39 -1.00 -3.63
C VAL A 87 8.06 -0.87 -5.00
N ALA A 88 7.33 -1.22 -6.04
CA ALA A 88 7.81 -1.20 -7.43
C ALA A 88 7.52 0.13 -8.13
N GLY A 89 6.62 0.95 -7.59
CA GLY A 89 6.29 2.26 -8.16
C GLY A 89 5.08 2.92 -7.52
N VAL A 90 4.65 4.02 -8.13
CA VAL A 90 3.48 4.80 -7.73
C VAL A 90 2.57 4.96 -8.95
N LYS A 91 1.28 4.70 -8.78
CA LYS A 91 0.25 5.15 -9.72
C LYS A 91 -0.30 6.47 -9.18
N ASP A 92 0.05 7.56 -9.86
CA ASP A 92 -0.36 8.92 -9.49
C ASP A 92 -1.51 9.37 -10.39
N SER A 93 -2.62 9.85 -9.83
CA SER A 93 -3.87 10.19 -10.51
C SER A 93 -4.64 11.29 -9.77
#